data_AF-L0ED33-F1
#
_entry.id   AF-L0ED33-F1
#
_cell.length_a   1.000
_cell.length_b   1.000
_cell.length_c   1.000
_cell.angle_alpha   90.00
_cell.angle_beta   90.00
_cell.angle_gamma   90.00
#
_symmetry.space_group_name_H-M   'P 1'
#
loop_
_entity.id
_entity.type
_entity.pdbx_description
1 polymer ?
#
loop_
_entity_poly.entity_id
_entity_poly.type
_entity_poly.pdbx_seq_one_letter_code
_entity_poly.pdbx_strand_id
1 'polypeptide(L)'
;MTREQFFRTLAPIAIRVRREGSPLFVSVRLAQNLLETGGVIPFWNNVCGIKVGSGKPNAHWRGKTVNRSTWEVRDGRNVFESADFRAYDSIYDCYKDQDLLLRLPRYAPVRAADEPEKQARALQASGYATDPRYADKLIDIMNAHGLRRYDREADEVPEGAMPVAIEIDGSKIGDGCAIDGITWGPARAIGEALGASVGWNNGEVLINGEPWPTKVFGSAGFVPVRRLAETLGARVVWDGAGRKVIIRR
;
A
#
# COMPACT_ATOMS: atom_id res chain seq x y z
N MET A 1 20.82 6.27 12.67
CA MET A 1 20.25 5.97 11.34
C MET A 1 20.22 7.26 10.53
N THR A 2 20.66 7.25 9.27
CA THR A 2 20.54 8.42 8.38
C THR A 2 19.11 8.57 7.85
N ARG A 3 18.73 9.75 7.35
CA ARG A 3 17.40 9.93 6.72
C ARG A 3 17.18 9.00 5.53
N GLU A 4 18.22 8.75 4.75
CA GLU A 4 18.13 7.84 3.62
C GLU A 4 17.92 6.39 4.06
N GLN A 5 18.61 5.95 5.12
CA GLN A 5 18.38 4.64 5.73
C GLN A 5 16.95 4.54 6.28
N PHE A 6 16.45 5.59 6.94
CA PHE A 6 15.08 5.66 7.45
C PHE A 6 14.05 5.42 6.33
N PHE A 7 14.18 6.12 5.20
CA PHE A 7 13.28 5.91 4.06
C PHE A 7 13.44 4.53 3.44
N ARG A 8 14.67 4.03 3.27
CA ARG A 8 14.91 2.67 2.74
C ARG A 8 14.27 1.58 3.60
N THR A 9 14.21 1.76 4.92
CA THR A 9 13.54 0.82 5.82
C THR A 9 12.02 0.87 5.70
N LEU A 10 11.43 2.06 5.58
CA LEU A 10 9.97 2.23 5.59
C LEU A 10 9.31 2.06 4.21
N ALA A 11 10.00 2.40 3.13
CA ALA A 11 9.44 2.43 1.78
C ALA A 11 8.84 1.10 1.33
N PRO A 12 9.48 -0.08 1.50
CA PRO A 12 8.89 -1.35 1.06
C PRO A 12 7.55 -1.66 1.72
N ILE A 13 7.39 -1.29 3.00
CA ILE A 13 6.13 -1.48 3.74
C ILE A 13 5.08 -0.49 3.26
N ALA A 14 5.45 0.77 3.04
CA ALA A 14 4.54 1.81 2.56
C ALA A 14 4.05 1.52 1.13
N ILE A 15 4.93 1.04 0.24
CA ILE A 15 4.60 0.57 -1.12
C ILE A 15 3.64 -0.62 -1.06
N ARG A 16 3.94 -1.62 -0.22
CA ARG A 16 3.04 -2.76 -0.03
C ARG A 16 1.64 -2.29 0.37
N VAL A 17 1.54 -1.43 1.38
CA VAL A 17 0.24 -0.95 1.88
C VAL A 17 -0.48 -0.08 0.83
N ARG A 18 0.25 0.72 0.03
CA ARG A 18 -0.31 1.45 -1.13
C ARG A 18 -0.91 0.49 -2.15
N ARG A 19 -0.16 -0.55 -2.55
CA ARG A 19 -0.65 -1.58 -3.48
C ARG A 19 -1.90 -2.26 -2.93
N GLU A 20 -1.97 -2.56 -1.64
CA GLU A 20 -3.14 -3.13 -0.96
C GLU A 20 -4.37 -2.18 -0.88
N GLY A 21 -4.31 -0.98 -1.48
CA GLY A 21 -5.43 -0.05 -1.58
C GLY A 21 -5.45 1.08 -0.54
N SER A 22 -4.30 1.37 0.10
CA SER A 22 -4.19 2.54 0.97
C SER A 22 -4.38 3.84 0.18
N PRO A 23 -5.16 4.81 0.70
CA PRO A 23 -5.42 6.05 0.00
C PRO A 23 -4.21 6.99 -0.03
N LEU A 24 -3.25 6.85 0.88
CA LEU A 24 -2.10 7.73 0.94
C LEU A 24 -1.09 7.44 -0.17
N PHE A 25 -0.59 8.51 -0.80
CA PHE A 25 0.65 8.47 -1.56
C PHE A 25 1.79 8.02 -0.64
N VAL A 26 2.71 7.22 -1.19
CA VAL A 26 3.87 6.72 -0.44
C VAL A 26 4.78 7.87 -0.03
N SER A 27 4.95 8.86 -0.89
CA SER A 27 5.71 10.07 -0.59
C SER A 27 5.15 10.84 0.59
N VAL A 28 3.82 11.04 0.64
CA VAL A 28 3.13 11.71 1.76
C VAL A 28 3.32 10.93 3.04
N ARG A 29 3.10 9.61 3.01
CA ARG A 29 3.29 8.75 4.18
C ARG A 29 4.71 8.80 4.72
N LEU A 30 5.72 8.65 3.86
CA LEU A 30 7.12 8.71 4.28
C LEU A 30 7.51 10.09 4.81
N ALA A 31 6.97 11.16 4.21
CA ALA A 31 7.17 12.52 4.72
C ALA A 31 6.56 12.69 6.12
N GLN A 32 5.34 12.17 6.33
CA GLN A 32 4.73 12.12 7.66
C GLN A 32 5.63 11.35 8.62
N ASN A 33 6.10 10.15 8.26
CA ASN A 33 6.94 9.37 9.17
C ASN A 33 8.21 10.11 9.59
N LEU A 34 8.88 10.82 8.67
CA LEU A 34 10.05 11.63 9.04
C LEU A 34 9.66 12.77 9.98
N LEU A 35 8.55 13.46 9.70
CA LEU A 35 8.08 14.60 10.50
C LEU A 35 7.66 14.16 11.91
N GLU A 36 6.90 13.07 12.03
CA GLU A 36 6.34 12.59 13.29
C GLU A 36 7.40 11.97 14.22
N THR A 37 8.49 11.42 13.66
CA THR A 37 9.50 10.70 14.45
C THR A 37 10.88 11.33 14.49
N GLY A 38 11.10 12.41 13.72
CA GLY A 38 12.43 13.00 13.54
C GLY A 38 13.44 12.06 12.87
N GLY A 39 12.96 11.02 12.16
CA GLY A 39 13.82 10.05 11.48
C GLY A 39 14.27 8.88 12.35
N VAL A 40 13.60 8.65 13.48
CA VAL A 40 13.80 7.47 14.33
C VAL A 40 12.63 6.51 14.12
N ILE A 41 12.89 5.21 13.97
CA ILE A 41 11.82 4.21 14.01
C ILE A 41 11.65 3.80 15.48
N PRO A 42 10.53 4.15 16.12
CA PRO A 42 10.34 3.83 17.52
C PRO A 42 10.15 2.33 17.72
N PHE A 43 10.66 1.79 18.84
CA PHE A 43 10.50 0.36 19.16
C PHE A 43 9.04 -0.08 19.37
N TRP A 44 8.11 0.87 19.54
CA TRP A 44 6.66 0.64 19.63
C TRP A 44 5.93 0.79 18.29
N ASN A 45 6.68 0.92 17.19
CA ASN A 45 6.23 0.91 15.79
C ASN A 45 5.24 2.00 15.35
N ASN A 46 4.95 3.01 16.18
CA ASN A 46 4.10 4.13 15.79
C ASN A 46 4.89 5.20 15.03
N VAL A 47 5.15 4.93 13.74
CA VAL A 47 5.74 5.90 12.81
C VAL A 47 4.72 6.91 12.26
N CYS A 48 3.44 6.72 12.56
CA CYS A 48 2.33 7.50 12.00
C CYS A 48 1.92 8.68 12.91
N GLY A 49 2.42 8.75 14.15
CA GLY A 49 2.08 9.78 15.13
C GLY A 49 0.68 9.66 15.73
N ILE A 50 0.02 8.50 15.63
CA ILE A 50 -1.39 8.36 16.01
C ILE A 50 -1.54 8.31 17.53
N LYS A 51 -2.19 9.34 18.11
CA LYS A 51 -2.65 9.37 19.50
C LYS A 51 -3.80 8.37 19.72
N VAL A 52 -3.98 7.91 20.96
CA VAL A 52 -5.11 7.03 21.34
C VAL A 52 -6.44 7.73 21.08
N GLY A 53 -6.59 8.96 21.61
CA GLY A 53 -7.80 9.77 21.48
C GLY A 53 -9.06 8.99 21.88
N SER A 54 -10.15 9.16 21.13
CA SER A 54 -11.39 8.38 21.28
C SER A 54 -11.37 7.05 20.50
N GLY A 55 -10.18 6.57 20.10
CA GLY A 55 -10.02 5.37 19.30
C GLY A 55 -10.38 4.09 20.04
N LYS A 56 -10.99 3.13 19.33
CA LYS A 56 -11.28 1.80 19.85
C LYS A 56 -10.30 0.77 19.25
N PRO A 57 -9.96 -0.31 19.98
CA PRO A 57 -9.19 -1.41 19.43
C PRO A 57 -9.80 -1.96 18.14
N ASN A 58 -8.95 -2.44 17.25
CA ASN A 58 -9.33 -3.03 15.97
C ASN A 58 -8.29 -4.10 15.56
N ALA A 59 -8.41 -4.64 14.34
CA ALA A 59 -7.54 -5.71 13.84
C ALA A 59 -6.04 -5.34 13.83
N HIS A 60 -5.71 -4.06 13.68
CA HIS A 60 -4.33 -3.56 13.57
C HIS A 60 -3.84 -2.86 14.84
N TRP A 61 -4.74 -2.42 15.72
CA TRP A 61 -4.39 -1.87 17.02
C TRP A 61 -5.17 -2.53 18.15
N ARG A 62 -4.49 -3.34 18.98
CA ARG A 62 -5.11 -4.11 20.07
C ARG A 62 -5.08 -3.41 21.43
N GLY A 63 -5.06 -2.08 21.42
CA GLY A 63 -5.12 -1.26 22.65
C GLY A 63 -3.78 -1.01 23.34
N LYS A 64 -2.64 -1.44 22.78
CA LYS A 64 -1.32 -1.15 23.36
C LYS A 64 -1.01 0.35 23.26
N THR A 65 -0.45 0.94 24.31
CA THR A 65 -0.15 2.38 24.36
C THR A 65 1.25 2.65 24.88
N VAL A 66 1.77 3.84 24.57
CA VAL A 66 2.93 4.43 25.23
C VAL A 66 2.63 5.89 25.55
N ASN A 67 2.97 6.32 26.75
CA ASN A 67 2.86 7.73 27.13
C ASN A 67 4.12 8.49 26.68
N ARG A 68 3.94 9.63 26.00
CA ARG A 68 5.05 10.49 25.53
C ARG A 68 4.68 11.97 25.67
N SER A 69 5.70 12.79 25.87
CA SER A 69 5.57 14.24 25.73
C SER A 69 5.46 14.58 24.24
N THR A 70 4.53 15.49 23.92
CA THR A 70 4.30 16.02 22.58
C THR A 70 4.04 17.52 22.69
N TRP A 71 3.93 18.21 21.56
CA TRP A 71 3.57 19.61 21.51
C TRP A 71 2.41 19.82 20.56
N GLU A 72 1.55 20.76 20.90
CA GLU A 72 0.41 21.19 20.08
C GLU A 72 0.48 22.71 19.89
N VAL A 73 -0.06 23.22 18.79
CA VAL A 73 -0.20 24.67 18.60
C VAL A 73 -1.54 25.11 19.17
N ARG A 74 -1.52 25.96 20.19
CA ARG A 74 -2.70 26.63 20.76
C ARG A 74 -2.45 28.13 20.79
N ASP A 75 -3.35 28.92 20.23
CA ASP A 75 -3.24 30.37 20.12
C ASP A 75 -1.90 30.85 19.53
N GLY A 76 -1.39 30.11 18.53
CA GLY A 76 -0.12 30.40 17.86
C GLY A 76 1.14 30.06 18.66
N ARG A 77 1.02 29.40 19.81
CA ARG A 77 2.15 29.00 20.66
C ARG A 77 2.24 27.48 20.80
N ASN A 78 3.47 26.97 20.88
CA ASN A 78 3.70 25.56 21.18
C ASN A 78 3.41 25.31 22.66
N VAL A 79 2.51 24.38 22.94
CA VAL A 79 2.16 23.90 24.28
C VAL A 79 2.59 22.45 24.38
N PHE A 80 3.46 22.13 25.33
CA PHE A 80 3.87 20.75 25.59
C PHE A 80 2.84 20.06 26.49
N GLU A 81 2.46 18.84 26.12
CA GLU A 81 1.54 18.02 26.90
C GLU A 81 1.97 16.55 26.87
N SER A 82 1.60 15.80 27.91
CA SER A 82 1.69 14.34 27.88
C SER A 82 0.48 13.79 27.13
N ALA A 83 0.72 12.86 26.20
CA ALA A 83 -0.32 12.18 25.46
C ALA A 83 -0.02 10.69 25.34
N ASP A 84 -1.08 9.89 25.31
CA ASP A 84 -0.98 8.46 24.99
C ASP A 84 -1.00 8.27 23.48
N PHE A 85 0.05 7.61 22.99
CA PHE A 85 0.18 7.19 21.60
C PHE A 85 -0.12 5.71 21.49
N ARG A 86 -0.70 5.31 20.37
CA ARG A 86 -0.88 3.90 20.04
C ARG A 86 0.49 3.23 19.90
N ALA A 87 0.58 1.97 20.31
CA ALA A 87 1.71 1.08 20.05
C ALA A 87 1.25 -0.10 19.22
N TYR A 88 2.09 -0.54 18.28
CA TYR A 88 1.73 -1.57 17.29
C TYR A 88 2.72 -2.72 17.33
N ASP A 89 2.28 -3.91 16.91
CA ASP A 89 3.19 -5.06 16.79
C ASP A 89 4.11 -4.94 15.57
N SER A 90 3.68 -4.18 14.56
CA SER A 90 4.48 -3.92 13.37
C SER A 90 4.21 -2.53 12.78
N ILE A 91 5.12 -2.05 11.94
CA ILE A 91 4.92 -0.82 11.16
C ILE A 91 3.78 -0.99 10.15
N TYR A 92 3.60 -2.21 9.62
CA TYR A 92 2.46 -2.54 8.76
C TYR A 92 1.14 -2.28 9.48
N ASP A 93 1.01 -2.72 10.73
CA ASP A 93 -0.17 -2.45 11.55
C ASP A 93 -0.39 -0.95 11.81
N CYS A 94 0.67 -0.16 12.03
CA CYS A 94 0.56 1.31 12.11
C CYS A 94 -0.07 1.89 10.84
N TYR A 95 0.40 1.48 9.66
CA TYR A 95 -0.12 1.98 8.39
C TYR A 95 -1.55 1.54 8.12
N LYS A 96 -1.91 0.28 8.42
CA LYS A 96 -3.29 -0.19 8.25
C LYS A 96 -4.25 0.50 9.23
N ASP A 97 -3.83 0.78 10.46
CA ASP A 97 -4.61 1.55 11.41
C ASP A 97 -4.74 3.03 11.00
N GLN A 98 -3.69 3.62 10.42
CA GLN A 98 -3.76 4.94 9.79
C GLN A 98 -4.78 4.95 8.64
N ASP A 99 -4.82 3.91 7.81
CA ASP A 99 -5.81 3.80 6.73
C ASP A 99 -7.25 3.74 7.27
N LEU A 100 -7.47 3.05 8.41
CA LEU A 100 -8.78 3.03 9.08
C LEU A 100 -9.16 4.42 9.60
N LEU A 101 -8.23 5.15 10.22
CA LEU A 101 -8.44 6.55 10.63
C LEU A 101 -8.86 7.41 9.43
N LEU A 102 -8.18 7.24 8.29
CA LEU A 102 -8.45 7.99 7.06
C LEU A 102 -9.77 7.61 6.39
N ARG A 103 -10.52 6.60 6.86
CA ARG A 103 -11.90 6.31 6.40
C ARG A 103 -12.94 7.24 7.01
N LEU A 104 -12.62 7.95 8.10
CA LEU A 104 -13.57 8.87 8.73
C LEU A 104 -14.06 9.93 7.73
N PRO A 105 -15.31 10.43 7.86
CA PRO A 105 -15.90 11.38 6.91
C PRO A 105 -15.06 12.63 6.69
N ARG A 106 -14.46 13.18 7.77
CA ARG A 106 -13.61 14.38 7.68
C ARG A 106 -12.40 14.23 6.73
N TYR A 107 -11.92 13.00 6.52
CA TYR A 107 -10.79 12.71 5.63
C TYR A 107 -11.22 12.34 4.21
N ALA A 108 -12.49 12.53 3.83
CA ALA A 108 -12.93 12.34 2.45
C ALA A 108 -12.08 13.12 1.43
N PRO A 109 -11.70 14.40 1.67
CA PRO A 109 -10.82 15.13 0.76
C PRO A 109 -9.43 14.50 0.62
N VAL A 110 -8.89 13.88 1.68
CA VAL A 110 -7.59 13.21 1.66
C VAL A 110 -7.63 11.99 0.73
N ARG A 111 -8.73 11.23 0.76
CA ARG A 111 -8.93 10.05 -0.10
C ARG A 111 -9.22 10.42 -1.55
N ALA A 112 -9.76 11.62 -1.80
CA ALA A 112 -10.09 12.11 -3.13
C ALA A 112 -8.92 12.84 -3.82
N ALA A 113 -7.87 13.20 -3.08
CA ALA A 113 -6.71 13.89 -3.65
C ALA A 113 -5.96 13.01 -4.66
N ASP A 114 -5.71 13.58 -5.83
CA ASP A 114 -5.05 12.95 -6.98
C ASP A 114 -3.55 13.30 -7.09
N GLU A 115 -3.05 14.17 -6.21
CA GLU A 115 -1.66 14.58 -6.13
C GLU A 115 -1.16 14.58 -4.67
N PRO A 116 0.12 14.22 -4.42
CA PRO A 116 0.72 14.23 -3.08
C PRO A 116 0.56 15.57 -2.34
N GLU A 117 0.74 16.68 -3.04
CA GLU A 117 0.64 18.04 -2.50
C GLU A 117 -0.79 18.37 -2.07
N LYS A 118 -1.77 18.05 -2.93
CA LYS A 118 -3.20 18.20 -2.61
C LYS A 118 -3.57 17.33 -1.41
N GLN A 119 -3.00 16.12 -1.32
CA GLN A 119 -3.25 15.21 -0.20
C GLN A 119 -2.65 15.74 1.12
N ALA A 120 -1.44 16.30 1.10
CA ALA A 120 -0.83 16.96 2.27
C ALA A 120 -1.67 18.15 2.75
N ARG A 121 -2.14 19.00 1.83
CA ARG A 121 -3.04 20.12 2.16
C ARG A 121 -4.38 19.64 2.71
N ALA A 122 -4.95 18.58 2.13
CA ALA A 122 -6.18 17.96 2.61
C ALA A 122 -6.03 17.38 4.03
N LEU A 123 -4.89 16.77 4.37
CA LEU A 123 -4.60 16.27 5.72
C LEU A 123 -4.64 17.41 6.74
N GLN A 124 -3.97 18.54 6.43
CA GLN A 124 -3.99 19.71 7.30
C GLN A 124 -5.41 20.29 7.44
N ALA A 125 -6.12 20.50 6.32
CA ALA A 125 -7.49 21.02 6.33
C ALA A 125 -8.48 20.11 7.07
N SER A 126 -8.21 18.80 7.13
CA SER A 126 -9.02 17.81 7.86
C SER A 126 -8.68 17.73 9.36
N GLY A 127 -7.71 18.53 9.83
CA GLY A 127 -7.29 18.57 11.23
C GLY A 127 -6.46 17.35 11.64
N TYR A 128 -5.59 16.82 10.77
CA TYR A 128 -4.66 15.74 11.12
C TYR A 128 -3.62 16.20 12.16
N ALA A 129 -3.14 17.44 12.04
CA ALA A 129 -2.19 18.08 12.94
C ALA A 129 -2.62 19.53 13.24
N THR A 130 -2.24 20.06 14.41
CA THR A 130 -2.51 21.45 14.79
C THR A 130 -1.49 22.45 14.26
N ASP A 131 -0.35 21.96 13.75
CA ASP A 131 0.69 22.81 13.15
C ASP A 131 0.18 23.53 11.90
N PRO A 132 0.16 24.88 11.87
CA PRO A 132 -0.31 25.64 10.72
C PRO A 132 0.56 25.48 9.47
N ARG A 133 1.78 24.92 9.60
CA ARG A 133 2.69 24.64 8.48
C ARG A 133 2.81 23.15 8.16
N TYR A 134 1.88 22.32 8.64
CA TYR A 134 1.98 20.86 8.49
C TYR A 134 2.12 20.43 7.02
N ALA A 135 1.23 20.88 6.15
CA ALA A 135 1.25 20.50 4.73
C ALA A 135 2.55 20.97 4.04
N ASP A 136 2.97 22.22 4.28
CA ASP A 136 4.18 22.76 3.66
C ASP A 136 5.42 21.99 4.12
N LYS A 137 5.51 21.61 5.40
CA LYS A 137 6.60 20.75 5.91
C LYS A 137 6.64 19.38 5.23
N LEU A 138 5.48 18.75 5.01
CA LEU A 138 5.42 17.48 4.28
C LEU A 138 5.91 17.65 2.85
N ILE A 139 5.46 18.71 2.16
CA ILE A 139 5.86 19.02 0.79
C ILE A 139 7.37 19.28 0.71
N ASP A 140 7.93 20.04 1.65
CA ASP A 140 9.37 20.30 1.75
C ASP A 140 10.16 19.00 1.95
N ILE A 141 9.71 18.11 2.82
CA ILE A 141 10.34 16.81 3.04
C ILE A 141 10.27 15.95 1.76
N MET A 142 9.11 15.90 1.09
CA MET A 142 8.95 15.17 -0.16
C MET A 142 9.92 15.67 -1.23
N ASN A 143 10.07 16.99 -1.35
CA ASN A 143 10.97 17.64 -2.30
C ASN A 143 12.44 17.38 -1.95
N ALA A 144 12.84 17.69 -0.72
CA ALA A 144 14.23 17.59 -0.27
C ALA A 144 14.80 16.17 -0.34
N HIS A 145 13.94 15.16 -0.22
CA HIS A 145 14.34 13.76 -0.24
C HIS A 145 13.87 13.00 -1.48
N GLY A 146 13.30 13.68 -2.48
CA GLY A 146 12.86 13.08 -3.74
C GLY A 146 11.86 11.93 -3.59
N LEU A 147 10.96 12.03 -2.60
CA LEU A 147 10.12 10.89 -2.17
C LEU A 147 9.08 10.46 -3.19
N ARG A 148 8.74 11.30 -4.18
CA ARG A 148 7.81 10.97 -5.29
C ARG A 148 8.29 9.79 -6.15
N ARG A 149 9.57 9.41 -6.07
CA ARG A 149 10.05 8.17 -6.69
C ARG A 149 9.33 6.93 -6.15
N TYR A 150 8.91 6.93 -4.89
CA TYR A 150 8.23 5.81 -4.28
C TYR A 150 6.74 5.75 -4.63
N ASP A 151 6.13 6.88 -4.99
CA ASP A 151 4.79 6.86 -5.58
C ASP A 151 4.85 6.17 -6.94
N ARG A 152 5.82 6.57 -7.78
CA ARG A 152 6.07 5.87 -9.04
C ARG A 152 6.37 4.40 -8.83
N GLU A 153 7.25 4.02 -7.90
CA GLU A 153 7.52 2.60 -7.62
C GLU A 153 6.25 1.84 -7.15
N ALA A 154 5.37 2.48 -6.38
CA ALA A 154 4.11 1.89 -5.94
C ALA A 154 3.09 1.73 -7.07
N ASP A 155 3.04 2.71 -7.96
CA ASP A 155 2.17 2.74 -9.15
C ASP A 155 2.79 1.94 -10.33
N GLU A 156 4.10 1.69 -10.30
CA GLU A 156 4.86 0.89 -11.26
C GLU A 156 4.51 -0.59 -11.06
N VAL A 157 3.96 -1.16 -12.14
CA VAL A 157 4.08 -2.59 -12.44
C VAL A 157 5.60 -2.90 -12.44
N PRO A 158 6.10 -4.00 -11.82
CA PRO A 158 7.53 -4.19 -11.57
C PRO A 158 8.42 -3.88 -12.78
N GLU A 159 9.64 -3.38 -12.57
CA GLU A 159 10.59 -3.14 -13.67
C GLU A 159 10.74 -4.39 -14.56
N GLY A 160 10.58 -4.24 -15.88
CA GLY A 160 10.52 -5.36 -16.83
C GLY A 160 9.14 -6.01 -17.01
N ALA A 161 8.11 -5.57 -16.27
CA ALA A 161 6.75 -6.06 -16.37
C ALA A 161 5.99 -5.38 -17.53
N MET A 162 5.86 -6.07 -18.65
CA MET A 162 5.01 -5.60 -19.75
C MET A 162 3.53 -5.91 -19.43
N PRO A 163 2.60 -4.93 -19.46
CA PRO A 163 1.17 -5.21 -19.28
C PRO A 163 0.66 -6.18 -20.35
N VAL A 164 -0.17 -7.14 -19.94
CA VAL A 164 -0.71 -8.18 -20.82
C VAL A 164 -2.21 -8.34 -20.59
N ALA A 165 -3.01 -8.22 -21.66
CA ALA A 165 -4.41 -8.61 -21.60
C ALA A 165 -4.54 -10.14 -21.60
N ILE A 166 -5.43 -10.70 -20.78
CA ILE A 166 -5.68 -12.14 -20.73
C ILE A 166 -7.10 -12.40 -21.20
N GLU A 167 -7.21 -13.25 -22.22
CA GLU A 167 -8.48 -13.69 -22.77
C GLU A 167 -8.65 -15.20 -22.67
N ILE A 168 -9.90 -15.63 -22.44
CA ILE A 168 -10.32 -17.02 -22.54
C ILE A 168 -11.45 -17.07 -23.57
N ASP A 169 -11.29 -17.90 -24.60
CA ASP A 169 -12.28 -18.11 -25.67
C ASP A 169 -12.81 -16.82 -26.32
N GLY A 170 -11.95 -15.79 -26.43
CA GLY A 170 -12.26 -14.49 -27.04
C GLY A 170 -12.88 -13.45 -26.10
N SER A 171 -13.04 -13.77 -24.81
CA SER A 171 -13.50 -12.84 -23.78
C SER A 171 -12.37 -12.38 -22.88
N LYS A 172 -12.25 -11.07 -22.61
CA LYS A 172 -11.26 -10.51 -21.68
C LYS A 172 -11.61 -10.90 -20.24
N ILE A 173 -10.69 -11.61 -19.58
CA ILE A 173 -10.84 -12.13 -18.21
C ILE A 173 -10.11 -11.26 -17.18
N GLY A 174 -9.03 -10.60 -17.59
CA GLY A 174 -8.31 -9.70 -16.72
C GLY A 174 -7.04 -9.14 -17.34
N ASP A 175 -6.39 -8.27 -16.57
CA ASP A 175 -5.10 -7.71 -16.91
C ASP A 175 -4.00 -8.40 -16.08
N GLY A 176 -2.96 -8.83 -16.76
CA GLY A 176 -1.76 -9.46 -16.24
C GLY A 176 -0.50 -8.64 -16.55
N CYS A 177 0.65 -9.21 -16.22
CA CYS A 177 1.94 -8.64 -16.59
C CYS A 177 2.96 -9.72 -16.95
N ALA A 178 3.76 -9.49 -17.99
CA ALA A 178 4.87 -10.36 -18.37
C ALA A 178 6.16 -9.88 -17.71
N ILE A 179 6.73 -10.68 -16.83
CA ILE A 179 7.97 -10.42 -16.07
C ILE A 179 8.94 -11.55 -16.38
N ASP A 180 10.15 -11.24 -16.84
CA ASP A 180 11.20 -12.22 -17.16
C ASP A 180 10.71 -13.36 -18.08
N GLY A 181 9.92 -13.01 -19.10
CA GLY A 181 9.34 -13.98 -20.04
C GLY A 181 8.17 -14.81 -19.50
N ILE A 182 7.74 -14.58 -18.25
CA ILE A 182 6.59 -15.26 -17.64
C ILE A 182 5.42 -14.28 -17.55
N THR A 183 4.28 -14.61 -18.17
CA THR A 183 3.03 -13.88 -17.92
C THR A 183 2.42 -14.31 -16.59
N TRP A 184 2.27 -13.35 -15.68
CA TRP A 184 1.57 -13.45 -14.41
C TRP A 184 0.17 -12.86 -14.56
N GLY A 185 -0.85 -13.55 -14.06
CA GLY A 185 -2.24 -13.10 -14.17
C GLY A 185 -3.07 -13.43 -12.94
N PRO A 186 -4.22 -12.76 -12.76
CA PRO A 186 -5.06 -12.90 -11.57
C PRO A 186 -5.57 -14.33 -11.44
N ALA A 187 -5.09 -15.03 -10.40
CA ALA A 187 -5.29 -16.48 -10.30
C ALA A 187 -6.76 -16.86 -10.16
N ARG A 188 -7.52 -16.09 -9.39
CA ARG A 188 -8.95 -16.32 -9.18
C ARG A 188 -9.73 -16.22 -10.49
N ALA A 189 -9.58 -15.12 -11.22
CA ALA A 189 -10.32 -14.88 -12.46
C ALA A 189 -10.03 -15.94 -13.52
N ILE A 190 -8.75 -16.32 -13.69
CA ILE A 190 -8.35 -17.30 -14.72
C ILE A 190 -8.71 -18.72 -14.26
N GLY A 191 -8.38 -19.07 -13.02
CA GLY A 191 -8.61 -20.41 -12.48
C GLY A 191 -10.09 -20.78 -12.44
N GLU A 192 -10.94 -19.90 -11.91
CA GLU A 192 -12.38 -20.14 -11.85
C GLU A 192 -13.00 -20.21 -13.26
N ALA A 193 -12.55 -19.37 -14.20
CA ALA A 193 -13.03 -19.41 -15.59
C ALA A 193 -12.60 -20.68 -16.35
N LEU A 194 -11.57 -21.38 -15.87
CA LEU A 194 -11.11 -22.68 -16.36
C LEU A 194 -11.57 -23.86 -15.48
N GLY A 195 -12.46 -23.61 -14.51
CA GLY A 195 -13.08 -24.65 -13.68
C GLY A 195 -12.26 -25.10 -12.47
N ALA A 196 -11.21 -24.39 -12.09
CA ALA A 196 -10.44 -24.66 -10.88
C ALA A 196 -11.02 -23.98 -9.64
N SER A 197 -10.80 -24.60 -8.48
CA SER A 197 -11.01 -23.94 -7.18
C SER A 197 -9.78 -23.12 -6.80
N VAL A 198 -9.99 -21.86 -6.39
CA VAL A 198 -8.90 -20.93 -6.06
C VAL A 198 -8.99 -20.49 -4.59
N GLY A 199 -8.00 -20.92 -3.81
CA GLY A 199 -7.83 -20.65 -2.39
C GLY A 199 -6.63 -19.76 -2.08
N TRP A 200 -6.41 -19.51 -0.79
CA TRP A 200 -5.30 -18.72 -0.29
C TRP A 200 -4.78 -19.32 1.02
N ASN A 201 -3.47 -19.45 1.16
CA ASN A 201 -2.84 -19.86 2.41
C ASN A 201 -1.45 -19.23 2.53
N ASN A 202 -1.16 -18.62 3.69
CA ASN A 202 0.16 -18.12 4.06
C ASN A 202 0.92 -17.30 2.97
N GLY A 203 0.21 -16.46 2.21
CA GLY A 203 0.83 -15.64 1.16
C GLY A 203 0.85 -16.29 -0.23
N GLU A 204 0.34 -17.51 -0.36
CA GLU A 204 0.30 -18.26 -1.60
C GLU A 204 -1.14 -18.49 -2.08
N VAL A 205 -1.32 -18.45 -3.39
CA VAL A 205 -2.52 -18.93 -4.06
C VAL A 205 -2.53 -20.45 -4.01
N LEU A 206 -3.70 -21.01 -3.70
CA LEU A 206 -3.97 -22.44 -3.85
C LEU A 206 -4.79 -22.68 -5.11
N ILE A 207 -4.38 -23.59 -5.99
CA ILE A 207 -5.19 -24.05 -7.13
C ILE A 207 -5.53 -25.52 -6.89
N ASN A 208 -6.82 -25.83 -6.74
CA ASN A 208 -7.29 -27.17 -6.37
C ASN A 208 -6.64 -27.72 -5.10
N GLY A 209 -6.38 -26.83 -4.12
CA GLY A 209 -5.77 -27.15 -2.84
C GLY A 209 -4.24 -27.12 -2.83
N GLU A 210 -3.59 -27.10 -3.99
CA GLU A 210 -2.13 -27.12 -4.10
C GLU A 210 -1.55 -25.69 -4.13
N PRO A 211 -0.43 -25.41 -3.45
CA PRO A 211 0.20 -24.09 -3.44
C PRO A 211 0.93 -23.78 -4.76
N TRP A 212 0.83 -22.54 -5.20
CA TRP A 212 1.41 -22.06 -6.46
C TRP A 212 2.36 -20.88 -6.25
N PRO A 213 3.40 -20.75 -7.09
CA PRO A 213 4.21 -19.53 -7.15
C PRO A 213 3.30 -18.32 -7.29
N THR A 214 3.41 -17.39 -6.34
CA THR A 214 2.47 -16.28 -6.20
C THR A 214 3.21 -14.96 -6.21
N LYS A 215 2.76 -14.03 -7.05
CA LYS A 215 3.06 -12.60 -6.92
C LYS A 215 1.82 -11.88 -6.45
N VAL A 216 1.95 -11.00 -5.47
CA VAL A 216 0.83 -10.21 -4.96
C VAL A 216 0.84 -8.84 -5.61
N PHE A 217 -0.20 -8.57 -6.40
CA PHE A 217 -0.45 -7.25 -6.97
C PHE A 217 -1.76 -6.72 -6.39
N GLY A 218 -1.62 -5.69 -5.56
CA GLY A 218 -2.67 -5.19 -4.69
C GLY A 218 -3.31 -6.24 -3.79
N SER A 219 -4.61 -6.47 -3.90
CA SER A 219 -5.32 -7.49 -3.11
C SER A 219 -5.42 -8.85 -3.80
N ALA A 220 -4.83 -9.01 -4.99
CA ALA A 220 -4.97 -10.21 -5.80
C ALA A 220 -3.65 -11.00 -5.87
N GLY A 221 -3.77 -12.33 -5.70
CA GLY A 221 -2.70 -13.27 -6.00
C GLY A 221 -2.64 -13.56 -7.49
N PHE A 222 -1.46 -13.40 -8.06
CA PHE A 222 -1.18 -13.68 -9.47
C PHE A 222 -0.30 -14.93 -9.57
N VAL A 223 -0.60 -15.76 -10.57
CA VAL A 223 0.12 -17.00 -10.87
C VAL A 223 0.59 -17.01 -12.33
N PRO A 224 1.56 -17.87 -12.70
CA PRO A 224 1.98 -18.01 -14.09
C PRO A 224 0.83 -18.50 -14.99
N VAL A 225 0.35 -17.65 -15.88
CA VAL A 225 -0.87 -17.85 -16.69
C VAL A 225 -0.76 -19.10 -17.55
N ARG A 226 0.37 -19.27 -18.25
CA ARG A 226 0.59 -20.42 -19.13
C ARG A 226 0.52 -21.74 -18.36
N ARG A 227 1.27 -21.82 -17.25
CA ARG A 227 1.30 -23.01 -16.39
C ARG A 227 -0.09 -23.34 -15.86
N LEU A 228 -0.83 -22.33 -15.39
CA LEU A 228 -2.20 -22.52 -14.88
C LEU A 228 -3.12 -23.08 -15.96
N ALA A 229 -3.16 -22.44 -17.13
CA ALA A 229 -4.04 -22.85 -18.22
C ALA A 229 -3.72 -24.26 -18.72
N GLU A 230 -2.45 -24.59 -18.95
CA GLU A 230 -2.03 -25.92 -19.42
C GLU A 230 -2.30 -27.00 -18.38
N THR A 231 -2.14 -26.70 -17.08
CA THR A 231 -2.49 -27.64 -15.99
C THR A 231 -3.98 -27.95 -15.96
N LEU A 232 -4.82 -26.99 -16.37
CA LEU A 232 -6.27 -27.14 -16.48
C LEU A 232 -6.72 -27.63 -17.86
N GLY A 233 -5.79 -28.10 -18.70
CA GLY A 233 -6.08 -28.70 -20.01
C GLY A 233 -6.29 -27.70 -21.15
N ALA A 234 -6.15 -26.40 -20.90
CA ALA A 234 -6.32 -25.36 -21.92
C ALA A 234 -5.02 -25.10 -22.69
N ARG A 235 -5.16 -24.63 -23.93
CA ARG A 235 -4.06 -24.18 -24.80
C ARG A 235 -3.84 -22.69 -24.67
N VAL A 236 -2.58 -22.26 -24.76
CA VAL A 236 -2.17 -20.87 -24.60
C VAL A 236 -1.43 -20.36 -25.83
N VAL A 237 -1.85 -19.22 -26.35
CA VAL A 237 -1.21 -18.51 -27.46
C VAL A 237 -0.81 -17.11 -26.99
N TRP A 238 0.41 -16.71 -27.35
CA TRP A 238 0.88 -15.34 -27.16
C TRP A 238 0.66 -14.54 -28.44
N ASP A 239 -0.05 -13.41 -28.34
CA ASP A 239 -0.14 -12.39 -29.38
C ASP A 239 0.78 -11.22 -29.00
N GLY A 240 1.93 -11.16 -29.67
CA GLY A 240 2.94 -10.14 -29.43
C GLY A 240 2.54 -8.75 -29.91
N ALA A 241 1.71 -8.64 -30.95
CA ALA A 241 1.27 -7.35 -31.48
C ALA A 241 0.20 -6.73 -30.57
N GLY A 242 -0.75 -7.55 -30.10
CA GLY A 242 -1.79 -7.14 -29.17
C GLY A 242 -1.38 -7.14 -27.70
N ARG A 243 -0.16 -7.59 -27.36
CA ARG A 243 0.33 -7.80 -25.99
C ARG A 243 -0.66 -8.58 -25.14
N LYS A 244 -0.97 -9.77 -25.61
CA LYS A 244 -2.13 -10.53 -25.13
C LYS A 244 -1.83 -12.01 -25.02
N VAL A 245 -2.32 -12.61 -23.94
CA VAL A 245 -2.42 -14.07 -23.81
C VAL A 245 -3.83 -14.51 -24.15
N ILE A 246 -3.94 -15.42 -25.12
CA ILE A 246 -5.19 -16.05 -25.55
C ILE A 246 -5.19 -17.48 -25.04
N ILE A 247 -6.14 -17.81 -24.19
CA ILE A 247 -6.38 -19.15 -23.68
C ILE A 247 -7.58 -19.74 -24.43
N ARG A 248 -7.46 -21.00 -24.85
CA ARG A 248 -8.51 -21.77 -25.50
C ARG A 248 -8.73 -23.06 -24.73
N ARG A 249 -9.96 -23.33 -24.31
CA ARG A 249 -10.31 -24.61 -23.66
C ARG A 249 -10.14 -25.79 -24.61
#